data_AF-A0A942AIZ3-F1
#
_entry.id   AF-A0A942AIZ3-F1
#
_cell.length_a   1.000
_cell.length_b   1.000
_cell.length_c   1.000
_cell.angle_alpha   90.00
_cell.angle_beta   90.00
_cell.angle_gamma   90.00
#
_symmetry.space_group_name_H-M   'P 1'
#
loop_
_entity.id
_entity.type
_entity.pdbx_description
1 polymer ?
#
loop_
_entity_poly.entity_id
_entity_poly.type
_entity_poly.pdbx_seq_one_letter_code
_entity_poly.pdbx_strand_id
1 'polypeptide(L)'
;MSKKESKKTKYEELIKPHLEDIKCYVSHGVTEEEVRNFYGIGKTMWYEYKKKHSELNELLCNAKQICRVNLLNRAFEVANGYEYTETTTEEVKDKDGNITGTKTKVVKRYARADAGMIQFLLINRYPEDFARDPQILSIRKESLKNKSNDISEEESNVVGI
;
A
#
# COMPACT_ATOMS: atom_id res chain seq x y z
N MET A 1 9.82 50.20 -6.90
CA MET A 1 10.36 48.94 -6.33
C MET A 1 9.71 47.79 -7.08
N SER A 2 10.42 47.21 -8.05
CA SER A 2 9.88 46.08 -8.84
C SER A 2 9.83 44.84 -7.96
N LYS A 3 8.62 44.32 -7.75
CA LYS A 3 8.36 43.13 -6.94
C LYS A 3 8.98 41.94 -7.68
N LYS A 4 10.09 41.43 -7.18
CA LYS A 4 10.78 40.24 -7.73
C LYS A 4 9.80 39.06 -7.57
N GLU A 5 9.04 38.73 -8.61
CA GLU A 5 8.21 37.53 -8.62
C GLU A 5 9.12 36.32 -8.41
N SER A 6 9.01 35.69 -7.24
CA SER A 6 9.72 34.47 -6.93
C SER A 6 9.28 33.40 -7.92
N LYS A 7 10.24 32.87 -8.70
CA LYS A 7 10.02 31.75 -9.61
C LYS A 7 9.37 30.62 -8.81
N LYS A 8 8.12 30.25 -9.14
CA LYS A 8 7.41 29.16 -8.47
C LYS A 8 8.26 27.90 -8.56
N THR A 9 8.38 27.18 -7.45
CA THR A 9 9.17 25.95 -7.45
C THR A 9 8.39 24.85 -8.16
N LYS A 10 9.07 23.85 -8.74
CA LYS A 10 8.40 22.69 -9.36
C LYS A 10 7.40 22.01 -8.40
N TYR A 11 7.60 22.12 -7.09
CA TYR A 11 6.67 21.66 -6.07
C TYR A 11 5.33 22.40 -6.12
N GLU A 12 5.36 23.74 -6.16
CA GLU A 12 4.15 24.57 -6.17
C GLU A 12 3.36 24.44 -7.47
N GLU A 13 4.03 24.13 -8.57
CA GLU A 13 3.41 23.98 -9.89
C GLU A 13 2.86 22.57 -10.13
N LEU A 14 3.59 21.52 -9.73
CA LEU A 14 3.27 20.14 -10.12
C LEU A 14 2.78 19.25 -8.98
N ILE A 15 3.18 19.52 -7.73
CA ILE A 15 2.87 18.63 -6.60
C ILE A 15 1.79 19.18 -5.69
N LYS A 16 1.91 20.45 -5.29
CA LYS A 16 0.95 21.11 -4.40
C LYS A 16 -0.50 21.07 -4.94
N PRO A 17 -0.76 21.26 -6.25
CA PRO A 17 -2.13 21.17 -6.78
C PRO A 17 -2.67 19.73 -6.82
N HIS A 18 -1.78 18.73 -6.89
CA HIS A 18 -2.11 17.32 -7.11
C HIS A 18 -1.97 16.47 -5.83
N LEU A 19 -1.94 17.08 -4.66
CA LEU A 19 -1.80 16.36 -3.40
C LEU A 19 -2.89 15.31 -3.19
N GLU A 20 -4.14 15.62 -3.53
CA GLU A 20 -5.24 14.66 -3.38
C GLU A 20 -5.14 13.49 -4.39
N ASP A 21 -4.68 13.75 -5.61
CA ASP A 21 -4.42 12.69 -6.61
C ASP A 21 -3.30 11.76 -6.11
N ILE A 22 -2.20 12.32 -5.60
CA ILE A 22 -1.08 11.57 -5.03
C ILE A 22 -1.54 10.73 -3.85
N LYS A 23 -2.36 11.29 -2.97
CA LYS A 23 -2.97 10.55 -1.85
C LYS A 23 -3.81 9.39 -2.36
N CYS A 24 -4.64 9.62 -3.38
CA CYS A 24 -5.45 8.60 -4.01
C CYS A 24 -4.56 7.46 -4.54
N TYR A 25 -3.56 7.76 -5.37
CA TYR A 25 -2.65 6.76 -5.93
C TYR A 25 -1.95 5.93 -4.85
N VAL A 26 -1.36 6.58 -3.85
CA VAL A 26 -0.62 5.90 -2.79
C VAL A 26 -1.56 5.07 -1.90
N SER A 27 -2.79 5.53 -1.68
CA SER A 27 -3.80 4.76 -0.92
C SER A 27 -4.29 3.51 -1.66
N HIS A 28 -4.09 3.45 -2.97
CA HIS A 28 -4.36 2.27 -3.80
C HIS A 28 -3.12 1.42 -4.09
N GLY A 29 -1.99 1.71 -3.45
CA GLY A 29 -0.78 0.90 -3.52
C GLY A 29 0.26 1.34 -4.54
N VAL A 30 0.06 2.48 -5.21
CA VAL A 30 1.09 3.06 -6.09
C VAL A 30 2.29 3.51 -5.25
N THR A 31 3.49 3.14 -5.67
CA THR A 31 4.71 3.46 -4.94
C THR A 31 5.11 4.92 -5.14
N GLU A 32 5.82 5.50 -4.16
CA GLU A 32 6.36 6.87 -4.30
C GLU A 32 7.31 7.01 -5.51
N GLU A 33 7.95 5.91 -5.92
CA GLU A 33 8.78 5.87 -7.11
C GLU A 33 7.96 6.06 -8.39
N GLU A 34 6.86 5.34 -8.54
CA GLU A 34 5.95 5.47 -9.67
C GLU A 34 5.31 6.86 -9.71
N VAL A 35 4.85 7.37 -8.57
CA VAL A 35 4.30 8.73 -8.46
C VAL A 35 5.34 9.75 -8.90
N ARG A 36 6.55 9.67 -8.37
CA ARG A 36 7.64 10.59 -8.71
C ARG A 36 7.97 10.54 -10.20
N ASN A 37 8.03 9.34 -10.78
CA ASN A 37 8.32 9.15 -12.20
C ASN A 37 7.19 9.71 -13.08
N PHE A 38 5.92 9.56 -12.65
CA PHE A 38 4.75 10.13 -13.32
C PHE A 38 4.80 11.66 -13.38
N TYR A 39 5.19 12.33 -12.29
CA TYR A 39 5.33 13.79 -12.26
C TYR A 39 6.71 14.30 -12.75
N GLY A 40 7.60 13.41 -13.23
CA GLY A 40 8.91 13.79 -13.77
C GLY A 40 9.87 14.41 -12.76
N ILE A 41 9.81 13.98 -11.49
CA ILE A 41 10.63 14.53 -10.41
C ILE A 41 11.86 13.64 -10.15
N GLY A 42 13.02 14.25 -9.89
CA GLY A 42 14.21 13.49 -9.52
C GLY A 42 14.11 12.91 -8.10
N LYS A 43 14.72 11.75 -7.85
CA LYS A 43 14.70 11.07 -6.53
C LYS A 43 15.16 12.00 -5.40
N THR A 44 16.28 12.69 -5.56
CA THR A 44 16.83 13.63 -4.57
C THR A 44 15.86 14.78 -4.28
N MET A 45 15.25 15.33 -5.32
CA MET A 45 14.30 16.44 -5.20
C MET A 45 13.04 16.03 -4.44
N TRP A 46 12.54 14.81 -4.66
CA TRP A 46 11.40 14.28 -3.93
C TRP A 46 11.65 14.17 -2.42
N TYR A 47 12.84 13.69 -2.02
CA TYR A 47 13.22 13.66 -0.60
C TYR A 47 13.34 15.06 0.00
N GLU A 48 13.89 16.02 -0.75
CA GLU A 48 13.91 17.41 -0.30
C GLU A 48 12.50 17.97 -0.10
N TYR A 49 11.56 17.65 -0.99
CA TYR A 49 10.16 18.08 -0.85
C TYR A 49 9.51 17.50 0.40
N LYS A 50 9.70 16.22 0.68
CA LYS A 50 9.20 15.60 1.91
C LYS A 50 9.81 16.21 3.17
N LYS A 51 11.07 16.65 3.11
CA LYS A 51 11.75 17.31 4.23
C LYS A 51 11.27 18.75 4.43
N LYS A 52 11.07 19.49 3.34
CA LYS A 52 10.67 20.91 3.34
C LYS A 52 9.16 21.12 3.55
N HIS A 53 8.35 20.15 3.15
CA HIS A 53 6.89 20.22 3.19
C HIS A 53 6.34 19.05 4.00
N SER A 54 6.09 19.28 5.30
CA SER A 54 5.53 18.26 6.20
C SER A 54 4.16 17.75 5.74
N GLU A 55 3.35 18.61 5.14
CA GLU A 55 2.03 18.28 4.56
C GLU A 55 2.11 17.10 3.57
N LEU A 56 3.08 17.14 2.64
CA LEU A 56 3.28 16.04 1.68
C LEU A 56 3.68 14.75 2.41
N ASN A 57 4.57 14.84 3.40
CA ASN A 57 5.05 13.67 4.10
C ASN A 57 3.95 13.01 4.95
N GLU A 58 3.17 13.81 5.68
CA GLU A 58 2.01 13.35 6.44
C GLU A 58 0.95 12.70 5.54
N LEU A 59 0.65 13.33 4.41
CA LEU A 59 -0.26 12.80 3.40
C LEU A 59 0.18 11.43 2.89
N LEU A 60 1.46 11.27 2.55
CA LEU A 60 2.01 9.99 2.10
C LEU A 60 1.96 8.91 3.20
N CYS A 61 2.27 9.25 4.44
CA CYS A 61 2.18 8.33 5.57
C CYS A 61 0.74 7.85 5.79
N ASN A 62 -0.21 8.78 5.78
CA ASN A 62 -1.63 8.47 5.93
C ASN A 62 -2.15 7.62 4.77
N ALA A 63 -1.79 7.96 3.52
CA ALA A 63 -2.18 7.19 2.34
C ALA A 63 -1.66 5.75 2.39
N LYS A 64 -0.39 5.55 2.79
CA LYS A 64 0.17 4.20 2.97
C LYS A 64 -0.54 3.41 4.05
N GLN A 65 -0.92 4.06 5.15
CA GLN A 65 -1.68 3.41 6.21
C GLN A 65 -3.06 2.98 5.72
N ILE A 66 -3.74 3.81 4.92
CA ILE A 66 -5.02 3.44 4.27
C ILE A 66 -4.84 2.23 3.36
N CYS A 67 -3.82 2.24 2.49
CA CYS A 67 -3.51 1.12 1.61
C CYS A 67 -3.30 -0.18 2.42
N ARG A 68 -2.52 -0.10 3.50
CA ARG A 68 -2.27 -1.24 4.38
C ARG A 68 -3.56 -1.76 5.03
N VAL A 69 -4.41 -0.88 5.54
CA VAL A 69 -5.69 -1.26 6.17
C VAL A 69 -6.61 -1.92 5.14
N ASN A 70 -6.73 -1.35 3.94
CA ASN A 70 -7.53 -1.92 2.86
C ASN A 70 -7.06 -3.32 2.48
N LEU A 71 -5.75 -3.51 2.32
CA LEU A 71 -5.17 -4.82 2.01
C LEU A 71 -5.43 -5.83 3.12
N LEU A 72 -5.27 -5.42 4.40
CA LEU A 72 -5.57 -6.28 5.55
C LEU A 72 -7.05 -6.66 5.63
N ASN A 73 -7.96 -5.73 5.35
CA ASN A 73 -9.39 -6.01 5.33
C ASN A 73 -9.75 -7.01 4.24
N ARG A 74 -9.19 -6.86 3.03
CA ARG A 74 -9.40 -7.84 1.95
C ARG A 74 -8.79 -9.21 2.27
N ALA A 75 -7.59 -9.25 2.84
CA ALA A 75 -7.00 -10.51 3.29
C ALA A 75 -7.90 -11.20 4.34
N PHE A 76 -8.50 -10.43 5.25
CA PHE A 76 -9.42 -10.97 6.25
C PHE A 76 -10.73 -11.47 5.63
N GLU A 77 -11.31 -10.77 4.66
CA GLU A 77 -12.48 -11.26 3.89
C GLU A 77 -12.16 -12.57 3.16
N VAL A 78 -11.01 -12.66 2.50
CA VAL A 78 -10.54 -13.88 1.81
C VAL A 78 -10.35 -15.03 2.80
N ALA A 79 -9.77 -14.75 3.98
CA ALA A 79 -9.59 -15.75 5.02
C ALA A 79 -10.94 -16.30 5.55
N ASN A 80 -11.97 -15.47 5.67
CA ASN A 80 -13.27 -15.90 6.18
C ASN A 80 -14.20 -16.46 5.08
N GLY A 81 -13.95 -16.11 3.82
CA GLY A 81 -14.90 -16.29 2.73
C GLY A 81 -15.85 -15.10 2.62
N TYR A 82 -16.26 -14.79 1.39
CA TYR A 82 -17.05 -13.58 1.09
C TYR A 82 -18.05 -13.82 -0.05
N GLU A 83 -19.16 -13.09 -0.02
CA GLU A 83 -20.13 -13.10 -1.12
C GLU A 83 -19.65 -12.21 -2.27
N TYR A 84 -19.86 -12.66 -3.50
CA TYR A 84 -19.59 -11.88 -4.70
C TYR A 84 -20.64 -12.14 -5.78
N THR A 85 -20.85 -11.16 -6.66
CA THR A 85 -21.77 -11.27 -7.78
C THR A 85 -21.01 -11.46 -9.08
N GLU A 86 -21.33 -12.52 -9.81
CA GLU A 86 -20.90 -12.70 -11.19
C GLU A 86 -21.98 -12.15 -12.12
N THR A 87 -21.60 -11.16 -12.92
CA THR A 87 -22.45 -10.61 -13.98
C THR A 87 -21.98 -11.18 -15.31
N THR A 88 -22.80 -12.02 -15.94
CA THR A 88 -22.54 -12.54 -17.27
C THR A 88 -23.48 -11.87 -18.26
N THR A 89 -22.90 -11.27 -19.28
CA THR A 89 -23.62 -10.57 -20.34
C THR A 89 -23.59 -11.45 -21.59
N GLU A 90 -24.74 -11.99 -21.97
CA GLU A 90 -24.88 -12.80 -23.18
C GLU A 90 -25.53 -11.98 -24.29
N GLU A 91 -24.91 -11.94 -25.47
CA GLU A 91 -25.49 -11.36 -26.68
C GLU A 91 -26.47 -12.37 -27.28
N VAL A 92 -27.75 -11.98 -27.34
CA VAL A 92 -28.79 -12.77 -27.99
C VAL A 92 -28.71 -12.49 -29.48
N LYS A 93 -28.32 -13.51 -30.26
CA LYS A 93 -28.27 -13.46 -31.73
C LYS A 93 -29.50 -14.14 -32.30
N ASP A 94 -30.07 -13.55 -33.35
CA ASP A 94 -31.16 -14.16 -34.11
C ASP A 94 -30.67 -15.34 -34.97
N LYS A 95 -31.60 -16.06 -35.61
CA LYS A 95 -31.29 -17.17 -36.53
C LYS A 95 -30.41 -16.77 -37.72
N ASP A 96 -30.36 -15.48 -38.06
CA ASP A 96 -29.52 -14.90 -39.13
C ASP A 96 -28.18 -14.31 -38.62
N GLY A 97 -27.84 -14.50 -37.33
CA GLY A 97 -26.55 -14.09 -36.76
C GLY A 97 -26.45 -12.60 -36.36
N ASN A 98 -27.51 -11.81 -36.57
CA ASN A 98 -27.57 -10.42 -36.11
C ASN A 98 -27.83 -10.36 -34.59
N ILE A 99 -27.15 -9.44 -33.90
CA ILE A 99 -27.28 -9.22 -32.45
C ILE A 99 -28.59 -8.46 -32.19
N THR A 100 -29.59 -9.12 -31.61
CA THR A 100 -30.94 -8.58 -31.41
C THR A 100 -31.15 -8.05 -29.98
N GLY A 101 -30.24 -8.34 -29.06
CA GLY A 101 -30.28 -7.78 -27.71
C GLY A 101 -29.22 -8.34 -26.79
N THR A 102 -29.14 -7.78 -25.59
CA THR A 102 -28.20 -8.18 -24.56
C THR A 102 -28.96 -8.66 -23.34
N LYS A 103 -28.68 -9.89 -22.87
CA LYS A 103 -29.26 -10.44 -21.64
C LYS A 103 -28.19 -10.48 -20.55
N THR A 104 -28.41 -9.71 -19.49
CA THR A 104 -27.52 -9.70 -18.33
C THR A 104 -28.06 -10.65 -17.26
N LYS A 105 -27.26 -11.63 -16.87
CA LYS A 105 -27.56 -12.55 -15.75
C LYS A 105 -26.64 -12.22 -14.58
N VAL A 106 -27.24 -11.88 -13.44
CA VAL A 106 -26.51 -11.64 -12.19
C VAL A 106 -26.71 -12.84 -11.28
N VAL A 107 -25.62 -13.51 -10.90
CA VAL A 107 -25.64 -14.67 -10.00
C VAL A 107 -24.85 -14.33 -8.73
N LYS A 108 -25.49 -14.50 -7.57
CA LYS A 108 -24.81 -14.40 -6.27
C LYS A 108 -24.06 -15.69 -5.98
N ARG A 109 -22.78 -15.59 -5.65
CA ARG A 109 -21.87 -16.68 -5.30
C ARG A 109 -21.22 -16.40 -3.95
N TYR A 110 -20.71 -17.45 -3.31
CA TYR A 110 -19.95 -17.36 -2.09
C TYR A 110 -18.56 -17.95 -2.32
N ALA A 111 -17.52 -17.14 -2.14
CA ALA A 111 -16.14 -17.58 -2.09
C ALA A 111 -15.88 -18.24 -0.74
N ARG A 112 -15.37 -19.47 -0.75
CA ARG A 112 -15.01 -20.19 0.48
C ARG A 112 -13.82 -19.51 1.15
N ALA A 113 -13.73 -19.68 2.46
CA ALA A 113 -12.56 -19.35 3.25
C ALA A 113 -11.28 -19.97 2.65
N ASP A 114 -10.23 -19.15 2.52
CA ASP A 114 -8.92 -19.61 2.07
C ASP A 114 -8.05 -20.03 3.26
N ALA A 115 -7.77 -21.34 3.36
CA ALA A 115 -6.97 -21.90 4.45
C ALA A 115 -5.53 -21.37 4.48
N GLY A 116 -4.96 -21.04 3.31
CA GLY A 116 -3.62 -20.46 3.21
C GLY A 116 -3.57 -19.06 3.78
N MET A 117 -4.57 -18.23 3.48
CA MET A 117 -4.70 -16.88 4.03
C MET A 117 -4.97 -16.91 5.53
N ILE A 118 -5.81 -17.82 6.03
CA ILE A 118 -5.99 -18.04 7.47
C ILE A 118 -4.65 -18.33 8.13
N GLN A 119 -3.91 -19.33 7.62
CA GLN A 119 -2.60 -19.70 8.16
C GLN A 119 -1.61 -18.52 8.11
N PHE A 120 -1.56 -17.79 7.00
CA PHE A 120 -0.70 -16.63 6.82
C PHE A 120 -0.99 -15.53 7.84
N LEU A 121 -2.26 -15.22 8.09
CA LEU A 121 -2.66 -14.21 9.08
C LEU A 121 -2.33 -14.65 10.50
N LEU A 122 -2.56 -15.92 10.85
CA LEU A 122 -2.26 -16.47 12.18
C LEU A 122 -0.76 -16.45 12.48
N ILE A 123 0.09 -16.93 11.55
CA ILE A 123 1.55 -16.94 11.75
C ILE A 123 2.10 -15.53 11.94
N ASN A 124 1.59 -14.55 11.20
CA ASN A 124 2.12 -13.18 11.25
C ASN A 124 1.58 -12.36 12.44
N ARG A 125 0.34 -12.60 12.88
CA ARG A 125 -0.27 -11.85 14.01
C ARG A 125 -0.03 -12.52 15.35
N TYR A 126 0.04 -13.84 15.38
CA TYR A 126 0.19 -14.68 16.56
C TYR A 126 1.35 -15.67 16.38
N PRO A 127 2.58 -15.18 16.16
CA PRO A 127 3.72 -16.05 15.87
C PRO A 127 4.06 -16.99 17.03
N GLU A 128 3.78 -16.61 18.29
CA GLU A 128 4.06 -17.48 19.44
C GLU A 128 3.25 -18.78 19.40
N ASP A 129 1.99 -18.70 18.98
CA ASP A 129 1.05 -19.82 19.00
C ASP A 129 1.09 -20.64 17.70
N PHE A 130 1.38 -19.98 16.57
CA PHE A 130 1.20 -20.57 15.23
C PHE A 130 2.49 -20.63 14.39
N ALA A 131 3.65 -20.19 14.90
CA ALA A 131 4.89 -20.29 14.13
C ALA A 131 5.14 -21.72 13.66
N ARG A 132 5.51 -21.85 12.37
CA ARG A 132 5.83 -23.14 11.76
C ARG A 132 7.02 -23.81 12.45
N ASP A 133 7.97 -23.01 12.91
CA ASP A 133 9.15 -23.46 13.65
C ASP A 133 9.41 -22.50 14.84
N PRO A 134 9.04 -22.91 16.06
CA PRO A 134 9.25 -22.10 17.27
C PRO A 134 10.73 -21.86 17.60
N GLN A 135 11.64 -22.77 17.20
CA GLN A 135 13.08 -22.64 17.49
C GLN A 135 13.71 -21.58 16.59
N ILE A 136 13.31 -21.52 15.31
CA ILE A 136 13.75 -20.44 14.43
C ILE A 136 13.23 -19.08 14.93
N LEU A 137 12.02 -19.04 15.48
CA LEU A 137 11.46 -17.81 16.05
C LEU A 137 12.27 -17.32 17.25
N SER A 138 12.68 -18.21 18.16
CA SER A 138 13.50 -17.84 19.32
C SER A 138 14.90 -17.36 18.91
N ILE A 139 15.56 -18.06 17.99
CA ILE A 139 16.86 -17.63 17.43
C ILE A 139 16.74 -16.25 16.79
N ARG A 140 15.68 -16.01 16.01
CA ARG A 140 15.46 -14.71 15.37
C ARG A 140 15.26 -13.61 16.40
N LYS A 141 14.48 -13.84 17.46
CA LYS A 141 14.32 -12.88 18.56
C LYS A 141 15.64 -12.56 19.25
N GLU A 142 16.45 -13.57 19.51
CA GLU A 142 17.76 -13.41 20.13
C GLU A 142 18.71 -12.60 19.24
N SER A 143 18.75 -12.89 17.93
CA SER A 143 19.55 -12.12 16.96
C SER A 143 19.15 -10.64 16.88
N LEU A 144 17.85 -10.34 16.97
CA LEU A 144 17.33 -8.96 16.98
C LEU A 144 17.71 -8.22 18.27
N LYS A 145 17.71 -8.93 19.40
CA LYS A 145 18.11 -8.38 20.70
C LYS A 145 19.60 -8.05 20.71
N ASN A 146 20.45 -8.97 20.23
CA ASN A 146 21.88 -8.75 20.14
C ASN A 146 22.21 -7.57 19.23
N LYS A 147 21.57 -7.49 18.05
CA LYS A 147 21.73 -6.34 17.15
C LYS A 147 21.31 -5.00 17.78
N SER A 148 20.26 -4.99 18.59
CA SER A 148 19.83 -3.79 19.32
C SER A 148 20.86 -3.38 20.38
N ASN A 149 21.47 -4.35 21.07
CA ASN A 149 22.53 -4.09 22.04
C ASN A 149 23.78 -3.53 21.37
N ASP A 150 24.22 -4.11 20.24
CA ASP A 150 25.39 -3.62 19.49
C ASP A 150 25.20 -2.15 19.05
N ILE A 151 24.00 -1.80 18.57
CA ILE A 151 23.66 -0.41 18.21
C ILE A 151 23.74 0.52 19.42
N SER A 152 23.27 0.07 20.60
CA SER A 152 23.34 0.88 21.82
C SER A 152 24.78 1.06 22.34
N GLU A 153 25.64 0.05 22.18
CA GLU A 153 27.06 0.14 22.53
C GLU A 153 27.80 1.08 21.58
N GLU A 154 27.54 1.01 20.27
CA GLU A 154 28.06 1.96 19.27
C GLU A 154 27.63 3.40 19.56
N GLU A 155 26.35 3.63 19.86
CA GLU A 155 25.86 4.98 20.20
C GLU A 155 26.48 5.52 21.49
N SER A 156 26.72 4.66 22.49
CA SER A 156 27.39 5.07 23.75
C SER A 156 28.87 5.41 23.57
N ASN A 157 29.58 4.71 22.68
CA ASN A 157 30.99 4.99 22.36
C ASN A 157 31.18 6.26 21.51
N VAL A 158 30.19 6.64 20.70
CA VAL A 158 30.26 7.85 19.85
C VAL A 158 30.02 9.13 20.66
N VAL A 159 29.25 9.08 21.75
CA VAL A 159 28.96 10.24 22.63
C VAL A 159 30.05 10.45 23.69
N GLY A 160 30.98 9.49 23.86
CA GLY A 160 32.03 9.49 24.87
C GLY A 160 33.38 10.15 24.50
N ILE A 161 33.45 11.01 23.47
CA ILE A 161 34.67 11.75 23.07
C ILE A 161 34.44 13.26 23.15
#